data_AF-A0A952HFZ0-F1
#
_entry.id   AF-A0A952HFZ0-F1
#
_cell.length_a   1.000
_cell.length_b   1.000
_cell.length_c   1.000
_cell.angle_alpha   90.00
_cell.angle_beta   90.00
_cell.angle_gamma   90.00
#
_symmetry.space_group_name_H-M   'P 1'
#
loop_
_entity.id
_entity.type
_entity.pdbx_description
1 polymer ?
#
loop_
_entity_poly.entity_id
_entity_poly.type
_entity_poly.pdbx_seq_one_letter_code
_entity_poly.pdbx_strand_id
1 'polypeptide(L)'
;MSNSDEPYVNVWPYVGYYTLTMVVLTIALGILVVVIPTFSEALGKAAGFAISFGSANVALYKFIRRNGRLFSRREYWTTVLLSTLAAFLISAPLGWLAFSGEAKQHDLSNVPLAVWVGSVLFAFLLTFGLNAAWYSSRFGKTLLKVELARRTRTDTEAFR
;
A
#
# COMPACT_ATOMS: atom_id res chain seq x y z
N MET A 1 -27.78 10.21 9.90
CA MET A 1 -27.27 10.41 11.27
C MET A 1 -25.75 10.43 11.20
N SER A 2 -25.15 11.61 11.38
CA SER A 2 -23.69 11.79 11.38
C SER A 2 -23.18 11.41 12.76
N ASN A 3 -22.48 10.28 12.89
CA ASN A 3 -21.78 9.92 14.12
C ASN A 3 -20.64 10.91 14.35
N SER A 4 -20.90 11.96 15.14
CA SER A 4 -19.94 12.98 15.54
C SER A 4 -18.98 12.53 16.64
N ASP A 5 -19.20 11.33 17.21
CA ASP A 5 -18.58 10.94 18.49
C ASP A 5 -17.54 9.81 18.33
N GLU A 6 -17.06 9.55 17.12
CA GLU A 6 -15.90 8.68 16.96
C GLU A 6 -14.63 9.46 17.34
N PRO A 7 -13.87 9.03 18.37
CA PRO A 7 -12.65 9.72 18.76
C PRO A 7 -11.69 9.74 17.57
N TYR A 8 -11.18 10.92 17.25
CA TYR A 8 -10.23 11.14 16.17
C TYR A 8 -8.97 10.28 16.39
N VAL A 9 -8.71 9.35 15.48
CA VAL A 9 -7.50 8.52 15.53
C VAL A 9 -6.44 9.14 14.62
N ASN A 10 -5.24 9.33 15.17
CA ASN A 10 -4.08 9.73 14.38
C ASN A 10 -3.73 8.62 13.36
N VAL A 11 -3.81 8.95 12.07
CA VAL A 11 -3.56 8.00 10.96
C VAL A 11 -2.10 7.81 10.59
N TRP A 12 -1.21 8.73 11.01
CA TRP A 12 0.21 8.73 10.65
C TRP A 12 0.95 7.42 10.94
N PRO A 13 0.73 6.72 12.07
CA PRO A 13 1.38 5.44 12.32
C PRO A 13 1.05 4.38 11.26
N TYR A 14 -0.16 4.38 10.72
CA TYR A 14 -0.59 3.39 9.72
C TYR A 14 -0.04 3.71 8.34
N VAL A 15 0.08 4.99 8.00
CA VAL A 15 0.84 5.43 6.83
C VAL A 15 2.30 5.01 6.99
N GLY A 16 2.90 5.19 8.17
CA GLY A 16 4.25 4.70 8.47
C GLY A 16 4.41 3.19 8.28
N TYR A 17 3.46 2.38 8.76
CA TYR A 17 3.46 0.93 8.53
C TYR A 17 3.34 0.59 7.05
N TYR A 18 2.49 1.29 6.29
CA TYR A 18 2.39 1.12 4.85
C TYR A 18 3.73 1.40 4.17
N THR A 19 4.34 2.56 4.44
CA THR A 19 5.61 2.99 3.86
C THR A 19 6.74 2.02 4.19
N LEU A 20 6.88 1.62 5.45
CA LEU A 20 7.91 0.69 5.88
C LEU A 20 7.76 -0.68 5.18
N THR A 21 6.53 -1.20 5.13
CA THR A 21 6.25 -2.49 4.47
C THR A 21 6.55 -2.41 2.98
N MET A 22 6.19 -1.29 2.34
CA MET A 22 6.46 -1.07 0.92
C MET A 22 7.97 -1.06 0.62
N VAL A 23 8.77 -0.39 1.45
CA VAL A 23 10.23 -0.37 1.31
C VAL A 23 10.80 -1.78 1.50
N VAL A 24 10.40 -2.48 2.57
CA VAL A 24 10.88 -3.83 2.88
C VAL A 24 10.53 -4.82 1.75
N LEU A 25 9.29 -4.80 1.25
CA LEU A 25 8.87 -5.69 0.16
C LEU A 25 9.58 -5.36 -1.16
N THR A 26 9.78 -4.07 -1.46
CA THR A 26 10.55 -3.64 -2.63
C THR A 26 11.99 -4.16 -2.58
N ILE A 27 12.66 -4.02 -1.43
CA ILE A 27 14.03 -4.53 -1.24
C ILE A 27 14.07 -6.05 -1.33
N ALA A 28 13.16 -6.74 -0.63
CA ALA A 28 13.11 -8.20 -0.63
C ALA A 28 12.90 -8.77 -2.03
N LEU A 29 12.02 -8.14 -2.82
CA LEU A 29 11.80 -8.53 -4.21
C LEU A 29 13.02 -8.22 -5.09
N GLY A 30 13.66 -7.07 -4.89
CA GLY A 30 14.91 -6.72 -5.60
C GLY A 30 16.00 -7.77 -5.37
N ILE A 31 16.21 -8.19 -4.11
CA ILE A 31 17.16 -9.26 -3.78
C ILE A 31 16.74 -10.58 -4.44
N LEU A 32 15.45 -10.93 -4.38
CA LEU A 32 14.95 -12.17 -4.98
C LEU A 32 15.22 -12.24 -6.48
N VAL A 33 15.02 -11.13 -7.20
CA VAL A 33 15.29 -11.03 -8.64
C VAL A 33 16.78 -11.19 -8.94
N VAL A 34 17.67 -10.66 -8.09
CA VAL A 34 19.12 -10.81 -8.25
C VAL A 34 19.57 -12.26 -8.02
N VAL A 35 18.99 -12.94 -7.01
CA VAL A 35 19.37 -14.33 -6.68
C VAL A 35 18.75 -15.33 -7.66
N ILE A 36 17.52 -15.08 -8.13
CA ILE A 36 16.79 -15.97 -9.02
C ILE A 36 16.27 -15.17 -10.23
N PRO A 37 17.09 -14.98 -11.27
CA PRO A 37 16.77 -14.12 -12.41
C PRO A 37 15.53 -14.55 -13.21
N THR A 38 15.20 -15.84 -13.18
CA THR A 38 14.03 -16.41 -13.87
C THR A 38 12.70 -15.88 -13.33
N PHE A 39 12.69 -15.32 -12.11
CA PHE A 39 11.48 -14.69 -11.57
C PHE A 39 11.27 -13.27 -12.07
N SER A 40 12.24 -12.62 -12.72
CA SER A 40 12.09 -11.25 -13.23
C SER A 40 10.93 -11.10 -14.23
N GLU A 41 10.78 -12.04 -15.16
CA GLU A 41 9.72 -12.01 -16.18
C GLU A 41 8.32 -12.27 -15.59
N ALA A 42 8.23 -13.15 -14.60
CA ALA A 42 6.97 -13.53 -13.97
C ALA A 42 6.53 -12.55 -12.88
N LEU A 43 7.44 -12.11 -12.02
CA LEU A 43 7.15 -11.22 -10.91
C LEU A 43 7.16 -9.75 -11.32
N GLY A 44 7.94 -9.34 -12.32
CA GLY A 44 8.08 -7.92 -12.70
C GLY A 44 6.73 -7.23 -12.96
N LYS A 45 5.78 -7.94 -13.60
CA LYS A 45 4.44 -7.42 -13.91
C LYS A 45 3.50 -7.36 -12.70
N ALA A 46 3.63 -8.28 -11.75
CA ALA A 46 2.75 -8.40 -10.58
C ALA A 46 3.34 -7.78 -9.29
N ALA A 47 4.64 -7.48 -9.30
CA ALA A 47 5.42 -6.97 -8.19
C ALA A 47 4.79 -5.75 -7.52
N GLY A 48 4.49 -4.72 -8.31
CA GLY A 48 3.90 -3.48 -7.81
C GLY A 48 2.55 -3.70 -7.14
N PHE A 49 1.72 -4.59 -7.71
CA PHE A 49 0.44 -4.99 -7.13
C PHE A 49 0.63 -5.73 -5.80
N ALA A 50 1.53 -6.72 -5.75
CA ALA A 50 1.78 -7.51 -4.53
C ALA A 50 2.36 -6.64 -3.40
N ILE A 51 3.31 -5.75 -3.72
CA ILE A 51 3.90 -4.81 -2.77
C ILE A 51 2.83 -3.88 -2.20
N SER A 52 2.00 -3.28 -3.05
CA SER A 52 0.98 -2.34 -2.60
C SER A 52 -0.16 -3.03 -1.84
N PHE A 53 -0.59 -4.21 -2.30
CA PHE A 53 -1.53 -5.08 -1.56
C PHE A 53 -1.00 -5.43 -0.17
N GLY A 54 0.23 -5.95 -0.08
CA GLY A 54 0.84 -6.33 1.20
C GLY A 54 0.95 -5.15 2.16
N SER A 55 1.40 -4.00 1.65
CA SER A 55 1.55 -2.77 2.43
C SER A 55 0.22 -2.26 2.98
N ALA A 56 -0.82 -2.21 2.15
CA ALA A 56 -2.16 -1.80 2.56
C ALA A 56 -2.77 -2.76 3.60
N ASN A 57 -2.59 -4.08 3.41
CA ASN A 57 -3.10 -5.08 4.35
C ASN A 57 -2.40 -5.00 5.70
N VAL A 58 -1.08 -4.78 5.75
CA VAL A 58 -0.36 -4.61 7.03
C VAL A 58 -0.85 -3.37 7.77
N ALA A 59 -0.99 -2.25 7.07
CA ALA A 59 -1.50 -1.01 7.67
C ALA A 59 -2.95 -1.17 8.19
N LEU A 60 -3.82 -1.80 7.40
CA LEU A 60 -5.21 -2.10 7.78
C LEU A 60 -5.28 -3.05 8.97
N TYR A 61 -4.48 -4.12 8.96
CA TYR A 61 -4.39 -5.07 10.07
C TYR A 61 -3.92 -4.39 11.36
N LYS A 62 -2.87 -3.56 11.29
CA LYS A 62 -2.36 -2.81 12.46
C LYS A 62 -3.41 -1.84 13.00
N PHE A 63 -4.19 -1.20 12.13
CA PHE A 63 -5.30 -0.35 12.54
C PHE A 63 -6.38 -1.14 13.30
N ILE A 64 -6.86 -2.23 12.70
CA ILE A 64 -7.91 -3.08 13.28
C ILE A 64 -7.43 -3.67 14.61
N ARG A 65 -6.21 -4.21 14.64
CA ARG A 65 -5.63 -4.80 15.85
C ARG A 65 -5.48 -3.79 16.98
N ARG A 66 -5.19 -2.52 16.69
CA ARG A 66 -5.04 -1.49 17.73
C ARG A 66 -6.38 -0.95 18.20
N ASN A 67 -7.28 -0.62 17.28
CA ASN A 67 -8.52 0.12 17.60
C ASN A 67 -9.76 -0.76 17.71
N GLY A 68 -9.72 -2.02 17.26
CA GLY A 68 -10.87 -2.93 17.30
C GLY A 68 -12.04 -2.50 16.41
N ARG A 69 -11.79 -1.65 15.41
CA ARG A 69 -12.81 -1.15 14.46
C ARG A 69 -12.25 -0.93 13.07
N LEU A 70 -13.13 -0.67 12.10
CA LEU A 70 -12.77 -0.21 10.76
C LEU A 70 -12.50 1.29 10.75
N PHE A 71 -11.83 1.75 9.69
CA PHE A 71 -11.63 3.18 9.44
C PHE A 71 -12.97 3.92 9.31
N SER A 72 -13.04 5.11 9.89
CA SER A 72 -14.09 6.07 9.58
C SER A 72 -13.92 6.58 8.15
N ARG A 73 -14.97 7.20 7.57
CA ARG A 73 -14.89 7.72 6.19
C ARG A 73 -13.73 8.70 6.00
N ARG A 74 -13.47 9.56 6.99
CA ARG A 74 -12.37 10.54 6.95
C ARG A 74 -11.02 9.83 7.05
N GLU A 75 -10.84 8.95 8.02
CA GLU A 75 -9.60 8.19 8.22
C GLU A 75 -9.24 7.36 6.99
N TYR A 76 -10.24 6.74 6.37
CA TYR A 76 -10.08 5.96 5.15
C TYR A 76 -9.50 6.81 4.02
N TRP A 77 -10.14 7.93 3.66
CA TRP A 77 -9.67 8.76 2.55
C TRP A 77 -8.34 9.42 2.84
N THR A 78 -8.10 9.86 4.08
CA THR A 78 -6.79 10.39 4.48
C THR A 78 -5.69 9.33 4.38
N THR A 79 -5.95 8.10 4.84
CA THR A 79 -4.98 7.00 4.76
C THR A 79 -4.70 6.58 3.33
N VAL A 80 -5.73 6.48 2.49
CA VAL A 80 -5.60 6.18 1.06
C VAL A 80 -4.74 7.24 0.35
N LEU A 81 -5.05 8.52 0.56
CA LEU A 81 -4.34 9.62 -0.08
C LEU A 81 -2.88 9.69 0.38
N LEU A 82 -2.63 9.62 1.69
CA LEU A 82 -1.25 9.64 2.23
C LEU A 82 -0.44 8.41 1.83
N SER A 83 -1.04 7.21 1.81
CA SER A 83 -0.36 5.98 1.35
C SER A 83 -0.04 6.05 -0.15
N THR A 84 -0.92 6.65 -0.94
CA THR A 84 -0.69 6.88 -2.38
C THR A 84 0.43 7.87 -2.61
N LEU A 85 0.44 8.99 -1.88
CA LEU A 85 1.54 9.95 -1.93
C LEU A 85 2.86 9.30 -1.52
N ALA A 86 2.89 8.52 -0.44
CA ALA A 86 4.07 7.82 -0.01
C ALA A 86 4.57 6.82 -1.06
N ALA A 87 3.65 6.04 -1.66
CA ALA A 87 3.98 5.12 -2.73
C ALA A 87 4.56 5.84 -3.95
N PHE A 88 3.97 6.96 -4.33
CA PHE A 88 4.45 7.77 -5.44
C PHE A 88 5.84 8.36 -5.17
N LEU A 89 6.08 8.91 -3.96
CA LEU A 89 7.37 9.47 -3.58
C LEU A 89 8.50 8.44 -3.51
N ILE A 90 8.18 7.17 -3.19
CA ILE A 90 9.16 6.07 -3.21
C ILE A 90 9.38 5.56 -4.64
N SER A 91 8.29 5.35 -5.39
CA SER A 91 8.37 4.72 -6.71
C SER A 91 8.87 5.67 -7.80
N ALA A 92 8.62 6.98 -7.71
CA ALA A 92 9.01 7.92 -8.76
C ALA A 92 10.54 8.01 -8.94
N PRO A 93 11.37 8.13 -7.89
CA PRO A 93 12.82 8.07 -8.03
C PRO A 93 13.32 6.72 -8.55
N LEU A 94 12.73 5.62 -8.08
CA LEU A 94 13.11 4.27 -8.54
C LEU A 94 12.79 4.06 -10.02
N GLY A 95 11.61 4.51 -10.45
CA GLY A 95 11.21 4.51 -11.85
C GLY A 95 12.14 5.37 -12.70
N TRP A 96 12.47 6.58 -12.23
CA TRP A 96 13.43 7.45 -12.91
C TRP A 96 14.80 6.79 -13.10
N LEU A 97 15.33 6.15 -12.05
CA LEU A 97 16.61 5.42 -12.14
C LEU A 97 16.54 4.26 -13.12
N ALA A 98 15.45 3.48 -13.10
CA ALA A 98 15.24 2.37 -14.04
C ALA A 98 15.20 2.86 -15.50
N PHE A 99 14.44 3.92 -15.78
CA PHE A 99 14.39 4.55 -17.11
C PHE A 99 15.73 5.13 -17.53
N SER A 100 16.52 5.71 -16.62
CA SER A 100 17.86 6.23 -16.93
C SER A 100 18.84 5.12 -17.34
N GLY A 101 18.63 3.89 -16.84
CA GLY A 101 19.36 2.70 -17.26
C GLY A 101 18.95 2.24 -18.67
N GLU A 102 17.65 2.19 -18.95
CA GLU A 102 17.13 1.79 -20.26
C GLU A 102 17.34 2.84 -21.37
N ALA A 103 17.39 4.13 -21.03
CA ALA A 103 17.69 5.21 -21.97
C ALA A 103 19.10 5.14 -22.57
N LYS A 104 20.00 4.36 -21.98
CA LYS A 104 21.29 4.01 -22.61
C LYS A 104 21.15 2.96 -23.72
N GLN A 105 20.03 2.25 -23.77
CA GLN A 105 19.79 1.10 -24.64
C GLN A 105 18.69 1.38 -25.68
N HIS A 106 17.75 2.29 -25.40
CA HIS A 106 16.72 2.79 -26.33
C HIS A 106 16.69 4.32 -26.36
N ASP A 107 16.62 4.90 -27.57
CA ASP A 107 16.52 6.35 -27.76
C ASP A 107 15.13 6.88 -27.35
N LEU A 108 15.03 7.31 -26.10
CA LEU A 108 13.84 7.89 -25.48
C LEU A 108 13.72 9.41 -25.70
N SER A 109 14.65 10.03 -26.42
CA SER A 109 14.69 11.49 -26.63
C SER A 109 13.49 12.03 -27.42
N ASN A 110 12.85 11.19 -28.23
CA ASN A 110 11.70 11.56 -29.08
C ASN A 110 10.34 11.34 -28.40
N VAL A 111 10.27 10.91 -27.14
CA VAL A 111 8.99 10.72 -26.45
C VAL A 111 8.42 12.09 -26.05
N PRO A 112 7.21 12.46 -26.52
CA PRO A 112 6.61 13.75 -26.19
C PRO A 112 6.41 13.95 -24.69
N LEU A 113 6.62 15.18 -24.19
CA LEU A 113 6.38 15.55 -22.78
C LEU A 113 4.96 15.17 -22.31
N ALA A 114 3.96 15.30 -23.19
CA ALA A 114 2.58 14.94 -22.87
C ALA A 114 2.42 13.45 -22.51
N VAL A 115 3.19 12.56 -23.14
CA VAL A 115 3.17 11.12 -22.84
C VAL A 115 3.77 10.86 -21.47
N TRP A 116 4.83 11.58 -21.10
CA TRP A 116 5.43 11.49 -19.76
C TRP A 116 4.45 11.94 -18.67
N VAL A 117 3.88 13.14 -18.81
CA VAL A 117 2.91 13.68 -17.86
C VAL A 117 1.69 12.77 -17.76
N GLY A 118 1.17 12.29 -18.90
CA GLY A 118 0.06 11.36 -18.95
C GLY A 118 0.35 10.03 -18.26
N SER A 119 1.55 9.47 -18.45
CA SER A 119 1.96 8.21 -17.82
C SER A 119 2.10 8.35 -16.30
N VAL A 120 2.69 9.46 -15.84
CA VAL A 120 2.82 9.76 -14.41
C VAL A 120 1.45 9.94 -13.76
N LEU A 121 0.55 10.69 -14.40
CA LEU A 121 -0.81 10.90 -13.90
C LEU A 121 -1.59 9.58 -13.86
N PHE A 122 -1.50 8.77 -14.92
CA PHE A 122 -2.13 7.46 -14.98
C PHE A 122 -1.62 6.54 -13.87
N ALA A 123 -0.30 6.47 -13.66
CA ALA A 123 0.30 5.68 -12.60
C ALA A 123 -0.17 6.13 -11.20
N PHE A 124 -0.26 7.44 -10.98
CA PHE A 124 -0.78 8.00 -9.72
C PHE A 124 -2.24 7.62 -9.49
N LEU A 125 -3.12 7.82 -10.48
CA LEU A 125 -4.54 7.48 -10.40
C LEU A 125 -4.77 5.98 -10.23
N LEU A 126 -3.99 5.16 -10.94
CA LEU A 126 -4.02 3.71 -10.79
C LEU A 126 -3.66 3.33 -9.35
N THR A 127 -2.53 3.81 -8.83
CA THR A 127 -2.09 3.57 -7.45
C THR A 127 -3.11 4.03 -6.42
N PHE A 128 -3.76 5.18 -6.66
CA PHE A 128 -4.82 5.70 -5.82
C PHE A 128 -6.04 4.77 -5.76
N GLY A 129 -6.58 4.39 -6.91
CA GLY A 129 -7.76 3.51 -6.99
C GLY A 129 -7.48 2.13 -6.41
N LEU A 130 -6.26 1.66 -6.61
CA LEU A 130 -5.73 0.43 -6.06
C LEU A 130 -5.64 0.48 -4.53
N ASN A 131 -5.01 1.51 -3.93
CA ASN A 131 -5.02 1.74 -2.49
C ASN A 131 -6.44 1.83 -1.91
N ALA A 132 -7.35 2.52 -2.59
CA ALA A 132 -8.75 2.56 -2.21
C ALA A 132 -9.38 1.15 -2.18
N ALA A 133 -9.11 0.33 -3.20
CA ALA A 133 -9.63 -1.03 -3.26
C ALA A 133 -9.10 -1.93 -2.12
N TRP A 134 -7.81 -1.83 -1.78
CA TRP A 134 -7.20 -2.67 -0.73
C TRP A 134 -7.57 -2.24 0.68
N TYR A 135 -7.75 -0.95 0.93
CA TYR A 135 -8.30 -0.47 2.19
C TYR A 135 -9.82 -0.66 2.31
N SER A 136 -10.47 -1.25 1.30
CA SER A 136 -11.93 -1.40 1.29
C SER A 136 -12.47 -2.18 2.49
N SER A 137 -13.71 -1.85 2.86
CA SER A 137 -14.39 -2.47 3.99
C SER A 137 -14.58 -3.98 3.85
N ARG A 138 -14.48 -4.55 2.64
CA ARG A 138 -14.58 -6.01 2.42
C ARG A 138 -13.44 -6.75 3.11
N PHE A 139 -12.19 -6.34 2.87
CA PHE A 139 -11.02 -6.92 3.52
C PHE A 139 -11.00 -6.61 5.01
N GLY A 140 -11.32 -5.36 5.38
CA GLY A 140 -11.36 -4.93 6.77
C GLY A 140 -12.37 -5.71 7.62
N LYS A 141 -13.57 -6.00 7.10
CA LYS A 141 -14.59 -6.77 7.83
C LYS A 141 -14.12 -8.17 8.18
N THR A 142 -13.43 -8.85 7.26
CA THR A 142 -12.89 -10.19 7.53
C THR A 142 -11.83 -10.14 8.63
N LEU A 143 -10.88 -9.21 8.52
CA LEU A 143 -9.85 -9.01 9.55
C LEU A 143 -10.44 -8.65 10.92
N LEU A 144 -11.45 -7.77 10.94
CA LEU A 144 -12.12 -7.35 12.15
C LEU A 144 -12.84 -8.51 12.84
N LYS A 145 -13.56 -9.35 12.09
CA LYS A 145 -14.22 -10.54 12.64
C LYS A 145 -13.22 -11.47 13.33
N VAL A 146 -12.08 -11.72 12.68
CA VAL A 146 -11.02 -12.58 13.23
C VAL A 146 -10.42 -11.98 14.50
N GLU A 147 -10.14 -10.67 14.51
CA GLU A 147 -9.55 -10.00 15.66
C GLU A 147 -10.52 -9.91 16.85
N LEU A 148 -11.81 -9.65 16.62
CA LEU A 148 -12.83 -9.65 17.67
C LEU A 148 -13.01 -11.04 18.29
N ALA A 149 -13.01 -12.10 17.46
CA ALA A 149 -13.04 -13.49 17.93
C ALA A 149 -11.79 -13.83 18.76
N ARG A 150 -10.63 -13.26 18.41
CA ARG A 150 -9.40 -13.44 19.19
C ARG A 150 -9.49 -12.75 20.55
N ARG A 151 -9.94 -11.50 20.61
CA ARG A 151 -10.06 -10.73 21.86
C ARG A 151 -11.01 -11.39 22.85
N THR A 152 -12.18 -11.83 22.37
CA THR A 152 -13.16 -12.55 23.19
C THR A 152 -12.61 -13.83 23.80
N ARG A 153 -11.73 -14.56 23.10
CA ARG A 153 -11.02 -15.72 23.66
C ARG A 153 -10.01 -15.33 24.74
N THR A 154 -9.18 -14.32 24.49
CA THR A 154 -8.21 -13.85 25.49
C THR A 154 -8.89 -13.35 26.75
N ASP A 155 -9.99 -12.61 26.62
CA ASP A 155 -10.75 -12.09 27.76
C ASP A 155 -11.34 -13.24 28.58
N THR A 156 -11.90 -14.26 27.93
CA THR A 156 -12.46 -15.44 28.63
C THR A 156 -11.40 -16.30 29.32
N GLU A 157 -10.16 -16.33 28.83
CA GLU A 157 -9.04 -16.99 29.51
C GLU A 157 -8.53 -16.18 30.72
N ALA A 158 -8.57 -14.85 30.67
CA ALA A 158 -8.07 -14.00 31.75
C ALA A 158 -8.95 -13.99 33.02
N PHE A 159 -10.22 -14.37 32.89
CA PHE A 159 -11.19 -14.44 34.01
C PHE A 159 -11.50 -15.88 34.45
N ARG A 160 -10.69 -16.85 34.03
CA ARG A 160 -10.79 -18.27 34.43
C ARG A 160 -9.72 -18.61 35.44
#